data_AF-A0A1I2JJ35-F1
#
_entry.id   AF-A0A1I2JJ35-F1
#
_cell.length_a   1.000
_cell.length_b   1.000
_cell.length_c   1.000
_cell.angle_alpha   90.00
_cell.angle_beta   90.00
_cell.angle_gamma   90.00
#
_symmetry.space_group_name_H-M   'P 1'
#
loop_
_entity.id
_entity.type
_entity.pdbx_description
1 polymer ?
#
loop_
_entity_poly.entity_id
_entity_poly.type
_entity_poly.pdbx_seq_one_letter_code
_entity_poly.pdbx_strand_id
1 'polypeptide(L)'
;MMWFVMLVAALTGRLGTRRQRALAAAAAERDLPGRLAVCRARPLFPAAAGAEVTFRVTDDPDAAVRVRVDREPPGQGELAKAVADGLAAAERWRDLHDAFADGGHDVLALDRLVAEPWIAADVANETVAGLLDSVARCLARREYGAPTTVLIAHPEVAARLPDRDPGAPTLLRLTARRRLAALSGGRPYHRAWFEWRDGQLLPGTGHLTLVRPFEDRQRYAAAVEASAAAWLAGADPSATVCSAGGVWRLLPGRVDRLTGFVVYRDEPEPGPVFLGKHALRVTTDLDGALVGTPEILRDVREGRGPLRLPAL
;
A
#
# COMPACT_ATOMS: atom_id res chain seq x y z
N MET A 1 -9.77 -32.43 10.21
CA MET A 1 -10.53 -32.44 8.94
C MET A 1 -10.46 -31.10 8.15
N MET A 2 -9.45 -30.26 8.36
CA MET A 2 -9.36 -28.92 7.72
C MET A 2 -8.23 -28.81 6.68
N TRP A 3 -7.34 -29.81 6.63
CA TRP A 3 -6.19 -29.86 5.70
C TRP A 3 -6.55 -30.49 4.34
N PHE A 4 -7.57 -31.33 4.29
CA PHE A 4 -7.98 -32.00 3.04
C PHE A 4 -8.76 -31.08 2.08
N VAL A 5 -9.51 -30.10 2.61
CA VAL A 5 -10.29 -29.14 1.79
C VAL A 5 -9.38 -28.14 1.07
N MET A 6 -8.23 -27.78 1.67
CA MET A 6 -7.26 -26.86 1.06
C MET A 6 -6.49 -27.50 -0.10
N LEU A 7 -6.26 -28.81 -0.06
CA LEU A 7 -5.59 -29.55 -1.14
C LEU A 7 -6.49 -29.75 -2.36
N VAL A 8 -7.79 -30.00 -2.15
CA VAL A 8 -8.77 -30.17 -3.23
C VAL A 8 -9.02 -28.86 -3.98
N ALA A 9 -9.02 -27.71 -3.30
CA ALA A 9 -9.13 -26.39 -3.95
C ALA A 9 -7.90 -26.07 -4.85
N ALA A 10 -6.70 -26.46 -4.44
CA ALA A 10 -5.48 -26.25 -5.23
C ALA A 10 -5.39 -27.17 -6.46
N LEU A 11 -5.88 -28.42 -6.34
CA LEU A 11 -5.90 -29.40 -7.44
C LEU A 11 -7.04 -29.16 -8.45
N THR A 12 -8.22 -28.70 -7.99
CA THR A 12 -9.35 -28.34 -8.87
C THR A 12 -9.11 -27.04 -9.66
N GLY A 13 -8.38 -26.08 -9.10
CA GLY A 13 -8.03 -24.83 -9.78
C GLY A 13 -7.13 -24.99 -11.02
N ARG A 14 -6.26 -26.02 -11.06
CA ARG A 14 -5.39 -26.33 -12.22
C ARG A 14 -6.14 -27.05 -13.35
N LEU A 15 -7.24 -27.74 -13.05
CA LEU A 15 -8.10 -28.36 -14.07
C LEU A 15 -9.10 -27.34 -14.65
N GLY A 16 -9.58 -26.40 -13.83
CA GLY A 16 -10.61 -25.43 -14.21
C GLY A 16 -10.21 -24.40 -15.28
N THR A 17 -8.92 -24.11 -15.47
CA THR A 17 -8.47 -23.06 -16.42
C THR A 17 -7.85 -23.59 -17.72
N ARG A 18 -7.77 -24.91 -17.91
CA ARG A 18 -7.12 -25.50 -19.11
C ARG A 18 -7.84 -25.09 -20.40
N ARG A 19 -9.17 -25.11 -20.38
CA ARG A 19 -10.00 -24.68 -21.53
C ARG A 19 -9.76 -23.22 -21.86
N GLN A 20 -9.82 -22.33 -20.87
CA GLN A 20 -9.60 -20.89 -21.07
C GLN A 20 -8.18 -20.62 -21.58
N ARG A 21 -7.18 -21.34 -21.08
CA ARG A 21 -5.81 -21.26 -21.57
C ARG A 21 -5.71 -21.63 -23.06
N ALA A 22 -6.37 -22.71 -23.47
CA ALA A 22 -6.38 -23.16 -24.86
C ALA A 22 -7.13 -22.19 -25.77
N LEU A 23 -8.30 -21.68 -25.35
CA LEU A 23 -9.07 -20.68 -26.08
C LEU A 23 -8.27 -19.38 -26.30
N ALA A 24 -7.61 -18.90 -25.24
CA ALA A 24 -6.78 -17.71 -25.30
C ALA A 24 -5.56 -17.89 -26.19
N ALA A 25 -4.88 -19.05 -26.10
CA ALA A 25 -3.73 -19.37 -26.95
C ALA A 25 -4.13 -19.47 -28.42
N ALA A 26 -5.26 -20.12 -28.74
CA ALA A 26 -5.75 -20.24 -30.11
C ALA A 26 -6.15 -18.88 -30.70
N ALA A 27 -6.80 -18.02 -29.91
CA ALA A 27 -7.11 -16.65 -30.33
C ALA A 27 -5.84 -15.83 -30.59
N ALA A 28 -4.85 -15.93 -29.69
CA ALA A 28 -3.57 -15.25 -29.85
C ALA A 28 -2.82 -15.71 -31.11
N GLU A 29 -2.77 -17.02 -31.38
CA GLU A 29 -2.09 -17.52 -32.58
C GLU A 29 -2.82 -17.13 -33.87
N ARG A 30 -4.16 -17.11 -33.85
CA ARG A 30 -4.96 -16.68 -35.00
C ARG A 30 -4.79 -15.19 -35.31
N ASP A 31 -4.83 -14.35 -34.27
CA ASP A 31 -4.96 -12.89 -34.42
C ASP A 31 -3.61 -12.15 -34.33
N LEU A 32 -2.63 -12.72 -33.63
CA LEU A 32 -1.31 -12.15 -33.33
C LEU A 32 -0.22 -13.27 -33.31
N PRO A 33 -0.03 -13.99 -34.43
CA PRO A 33 0.81 -15.19 -34.48
C PRO A 33 2.23 -14.93 -33.96
N GLY A 34 2.71 -15.80 -33.07
CA GLY A 34 4.04 -15.72 -32.47
C GLY A 34 4.31 -14.55 -31.51
N ARG A 35 3.41 -13.56 -31.38
CA ARG A 35 3.64 -12.35 -30.56
C ARG A 35 3.35 -12.53 -29.08
N LEU A 36 2.46 -13.47 -28.74
CA LEU A 36 2.00 -13.69 -27.38
C LEU A 36 2.20 -15.15 -26.99
N ALA A 37 2.76 -15.36 -25.79
CA ALA A 37 2.88 -16.70 -25.22
C ALA A 37 2.19 -16.75 -23.86
N VAL A 38 1.30 -17.72 -23.67
CA VAL A 38 0.57 -17.83 -22.40
C VAL A 38 1.52 -18.23 -21.26
N CYS A 39 1.67 -17.38 -20.26
CA CYS A 39 2.49 -17.67 -19.09
C CYS A 39 1.65 -18.24 -17.94
N ARG A 40 0.48 -17.64 -17.68
CA ARG A 40 -0.34 -17.96 -16.50
C ARG A 40 -1.83 -17.95 -16.85
N ALA A 41 -2.60 -18.75 -16.13
CA ALA A 41 -4.05 -18.62 -16.07
C ALA A 41 -4.50 -18.69 -14.61
N ARG A 42 -5.45 -17.86 -14.22
CA ARG A 42 -6.01 -17.81 -12.87
C ARG A 42 -7.52 -17.84 -12.94
N PRO A 43 -8.20 -18.74 -12.19
CA PRO A 43 -9.66 -18.72 -12.14
C PRO A 43 -10.16 -17.45 -11.45
N LEU A 44 -11.25 -16.89 -11.97
CA LEU A 44 -11.98 -15.80 -11.32
C LEU A 44 -13.00 -16.36 -10.32
N PHE A 45 -13.38 -15.55 -9.33
CA PHE A 45 -14.44 -15.91 -8.39
C PHE A 45 -15.71 -15.08 -8.71
N PRO A 46 -16.90 -15.71 -8.78
CA PRO A 46 -17.15 -17.16 -8.70
C PRO A 46 -16.55 -17.91 -9.91
N ALA A 47 -16.29 -19.22 -9.79
CA ALA A 47 -15.60 -20.01 -10.83
C ALA A 47 -16.30 -19.98 -12.21
N ALA A 48 -17.61 -19.76 -12.23
CA ALA A 48 -18.39 -19.56 -13.45
C ALA A 48 -18.03 -18.27 -14.23
N ALA A 49 -17.31 -17.33 -13.61
CA ALA A 49 -16.90 -16.06 -14.19
C ALA A 49 -15.73 -16.19 -15.19
N GLY A 50 -15.18 -17.40 -15.37
CA GLY A 50 -14.08 -17.69 -16.27
C GLY A 50 -12.70 -17.61 -15.61
N ALA A 51 -11.69 -17.28 -16.40
CA ALA A 51 -10.32 -17.13 -15.96
C ALA A 51 -9.72 -15.83 -16.50
N GLU A 52 -8.80 -15.25 -15.73
CA GLU A 52 -7.85 -14.28 -16.25
C GLU A 52 -6.65 -15.05 -16.82
N VAL A 53 -6.41 -14.91 -18.12
CA VAL A 53 -5.25 -15.47 -18.81
C VAL A 53 -4.23 -14.36 -18.99
N THR A 54 -2.98 -14.65 -18.65
CA THR A 54 -1.85 -13.73 -18.81
C THR A 54 -0.89 -14.24 -19.86
N PHE A 55 -0.52 -13.36 -20.77
CA PHE A 55 0.50 -13.58 -21.78
C PHE A 55 1.75 -12.77 -21.47
N ARG A 56 2.91 -13.32 -21.84
CA ARG A 56 4.11 -12.54 -22.11
C ARG A 56 4.08 -12.09 -23.57
N VAL A 57 4.63 -10.91 -23.85
CA VAL A 57 4.92 -10.47 -25.21
C VAL A 57 6.29 -11.04 -25.59
N THR A 58 6.43 -11.62 -26.79
CA THR A 58 7.66 -12.32 -27.18
C THR A 58 8.86 -11.37 -27.26
N ASP A 59 8.66 -10.15 -27.76
CA ASP A 59 9.73 -9.17 -28.00
C ASP A 59 9.83 -8.09 -26.91
N ASP A 60 9.04 -8.20 -25.84
CA ASP A 60 9.06 -7.27 -24.71
C ASP A 60 9.00 -8.05 -23.38
N PRO A 61 10.13 -8.19 -22.67
CA PRO A 61 10.20 -8.93 -21.41
C PRO A 61 9.50 -8.22 -20.24
N ASP A 62 9.20 -6.94 -20.37
CA ASP A 62 8.54 -6.16 -19.31
C ASP A 62 7.01 -6.24 -19.42
N ALA A 63 6.51 -6.31 -20.66
CA ALA A 63 5.09 -6.31 -20.97
C ALA A 63 4.36 -7.58 -20.53
N ALA A 64 3.21 -7.37 -19.89
CA ALA A 64 2.27 -8.42 -19.53
C ALA A 64 0.88 -8.07 -20.04
N VAL A 65 0.27 -9.00 -20.78
CA VAL A 65 -1.07 -8.83 -21.34
C VAL A 65 -2.03 -9.70 -20.55
N ARG A 66 -3.09 -9.12 -19.99
CA ARG A 66 -4.12 -9.84 -19.23
C ARG A 66 -5.45 -9.75 -19.95
N VAL A 67 -6.08 -10.90 -20.15
CA VAL A 67 -7.37 -11.01 -20.84
C VAL A 67 -8.29 -11.90 -20.03
N ARG A 68 -9.56 -11.52 -19.92
CA ARG A 68 -10.57 -12.35 -19.29
C ARG A 68 -11.14 -13.30 -20.35
N VAL A 69 -11.18 -14.58 -20.03
CA VAL A 69 -11.67 -15.63 -20.94
C VAL A 69 -12.67 -16.47 -20.17
N ASP A 70 -13.89 -16.59 -20.69
CA ASP A 70 -14.98 -17.31 -20.05
C ASP A 70 -15.30 -18.63 -20.77
N ARG A 71 -16.33 -18.66 -21.63
CA ARG A 71 -16.72 -19.76 -22.49
C ARG A 71 -16.23 -19.57 -23.93
N GLU A 72 -16.03 -18.32 -24.34
CA GLU A 72 -15.65 -17.93 -25.69
C GLU A 72 -14.19 -17.43 -25.74
N PRO A 73 -13.52 -17.55 -26.90
CA PRO A 73 -12.21 -16.94 -27.07
C PRO A 73 -12.33 -15.40 -27.03
N PRO A 74 -11.28 -14.69 -26.58
CA PRO A 74 -11.28 -13.24 -26.64
C PRO A 74 -11.38 -12.77 -28.09
N GLY A 75 -12.12 -11.67 -28.30
CA GLY A 75 -12.23 -11.05 -29.62
C GLY A 75 -10.91 -10.41 -30.05
N GLN A 76 -10.68 -10.31 -31.36
CA GLN A 76 -9.47 -9.70 -31.92
C GLN A 76 -9.25 -8.27 -31.39
N GLY A 77 -10.31 -7.45 -31.33
CA GLY A 77 -10.23 -6.08 -30.81
C GLY A 77 -9.92 -6.00 -29.31
N GLU A 78 -10.46 -6.93 -28.51
CA GLU A 78 -10.15 -7.03 -27.07
C GLU A 78 -8.68 -7.40 -26.87
N LEU A 79 -8.20 -8.39 -27.61
CA LEU A 79 -6.82 -8.84 -27.53
C LEU A 79 -5.85 -7.74 -27.98
N ALA A 80 -6.13 -7.07 -29.11
CA ALA A 80 -5.32 -5.97 -29.62
C ALA A 80 -5.24 -4.80 -28.62
N LYS A 81 -6.36 -4.44 -27.99
CA LYS A 81 -6.40 -3.44 -26.93
C LYS A 81 -5.56 -3.87 -25.72
N ALA A 82 -5.71 -5.11 -25.26
CA ALA A 82 -4.96 -5.63 -24.13
C ALA A 82 -3.44 -5.66 -24.40
N VAL A 83 -3.02 -5.91 -25.66
CA VAL A 83 -1.62 -5.78 -26.09
C VAL A 83 -1.16 -4.32 -26.02
N ALA A 84 -1.92 -3.39 -26.59
CA ALA A 84 -1.58 -1.97 -26.55
C ALA A 84 -1.45 -1.45 -25.10
N ASP A 85 -2.40 -1.80 -24.23
CA ASP A 85 -2.38 -1.43 -22.82
C ASP A 85 -1.16 -2.03 -22.08
N GLY A 86 -0.81 -3.29 -22.40
CA GLY A 86 0.35 -3.98 -21.83
C GLY A 86 1.69 -3.38 -22.24
N LEU A 87 1.84 -3.02 -23.52
CA LEU A 87 3.03 -2.35 -24.04
C LEU A 87 3.17 -0.93 -23.49
N ALA A 88 2.08 -0.17 -23.45
CA ALA A 88 2.08 1.16 -22.85
C ALA A 88 2.40 1.11 -21.34
N ALA A 89 1.99 0.05 -20.63
CA ALA A 89 2.39 -0.16 -19.25
C ALA A 89 3.88 -0.49 -19.11
N ALA A 90 4.46 -1.26 -20.02
CA ALA A 90 5.89 -1.58 -20.03
C ALA A 90 6.75 -0.34 -20.30
N GLU A 91 6.34 0.52 -21.24
CA GLU A 91 6.97 1.82 -21.50
C GLU A 91 6.94 2.72 -20.25
N ARG A 92 5.74 2.95 -19.68
CA ARG A 92 5.62 3.75 -18.44
C ARG A 92 6.42 3.19 -17.27
N TRP A 93 6.64 1.87 -17.23
CA TRP A 93 7.49 1.22 -16.23
C TRP A 93 8.96 1.54 -16.46
N ARG A 94 9.46 1.45 -17.70
CA ARG A 94 10.85 1.81 -18.03
C ARG A 94 11.13 3.27 -17.69
N ASP A 95 10.23 4.19 -18.03
CA ASP A 95 10.36 5.60 -17.64
C ASP A 95 10.43 5.80 -16.11
N LEU A 96 9.59 5.07 -15.36
CA LEU A 96 9.60 5.11 -13.90
C LEU A 96 10.90 4.52 -13.33
N HIS A 97 11.31 3.38 -13.86
CA HIS A 97 12.52 2.68 -13.44
C HIS A 97 13.74 3.57 -13.65
N ASP A 98 13.90 4.15 -14.84
CA ASP A 98 15.06 4.96 -15.19
C ASP A 98 15.09 6.25 -14.35
N ALA A 99 13.94 6.89 -14.14
CA ALA A 99 13.85 8.07 -13.27
C ALA A 99 14.27 7.80 -11.81
N PHE A 100 13.95 6.62 -11.27
CA PHE A 100 14.35 6.22 -9.92
C PHE A 100 15.82 5.75 -9.88
N ALA A 101 16.26 4.97 -10.87
CA ALA A 101 17.63 4.48 -10.97
C ALA A 101 18.65 5.63 -11.06
N ASP A 102 18.36 6.65 -11.86
CA ASP A 102 19.18 7.88 -11.95
C ASP A 102 19.27 8.64 -10.61
N GLY A 103 18.24 8.51 -9.77
CA GLY A 103 18.22 9.08 -8.42
C GLY A 103 18.85 8.17 -7.36
N GLY A 104 19.37 7.02 -7.74
CA GLY A 104 19.98 6.04 -6.85
C GLY A 104 18.98 5.15 -6.09
N HIS A 105 17.75 5.02 -6.59
CA HIS A 105 16.69 4.22 -5.96
C HIS A 105 16.31 3.01 -6.80
N ASP A 106 16.47 1.82 -6.24
CA ASP A 106 15.97 0.60 -6.88
C ASP A 106 14.47 0.41 -6.62
N VAL A 107 13.69 0.22 -7.69
CA VAL A 107 12.27 -0.13 -7.56
C VAL A 107 12.12 -1.63 -7.31
N LEU A 108 11.71 -1.95 -6.08
CA LEU A 108 11.58 -3.32 -5.57
C LEU A 108 10.32 -4.00 -6.08
N ALA A 109 9.21 -3.28 -6.11
CA ALA A 109 7.86 -3.76 -6.42
C ALA A 109 6.93 -2.58 -6.82
N LEU A 110 5.72 -2.92 -7.27
CA LEU A 110 4.66 -1.96 -7.61
C LEU A 110 3.35 -2.44 -6.96
N ASP A 111 2.68 -1.61 -6.15
CA ASP A 111 1.40 -2.01 -5.53
C ASP A 111 0.28 -2.13 -6.57
N ARG A 112 0.26 -1.20 -7.54
CA ARG A 112 -0.63 -1.23 -8.71
C ARG A 112 0.18 -1.23 -9.99
N LEU A 113 -0.43 -1.64 -11.10
CA LEU A 113 0.25 -1.67 -12.39
C LEU A 113 0.76 -0.26 -12.75
N VAL A 114 2.08 -0.06 -12.64
CA VAL A 114 2.79 1.20 -12.87
C VAL A 114 2.33 2.37 -11.98
N ALA A 115 1.99 2.10 -10.72
CA ALA A 115 1.74 3.12 -9.71
C ALA A 115 2.21 2.67 -8.33
N GLU A 116 2.54 3.63 -7.47
CA GLU A 116 3.00 3.44 -6.09
C GLU A 116 4.23 2.50 -6.00
N PRO A 117 5.41 2.96 -6.48
CA PRO A 117 6.62 2.16 -6.42
C PRO A 117 7.06 1.93 -4.98
N TRP A 118 7.58 0.73 -4.74
CA TRP A 118 8.30 0.38 -3.54
C TRP A 118 9.79 0.56 -3.73
N ILE A 119 10.44 1.31 -2.86
CA ILE A 119 11.90 1.47 -2.80
C ILE A 119 12.43 0.99 -1.44
N ALA A 120 13.74 0.77 -1.34
CA ALA A 120 14.43 0.60 -0.07
C ALA A 120 15.13 1.90 0.30
N ALA A 121 14.94 2.36 1.54
CA ALA A 121 15.76 3.41 2.10
C ALA A 121 15.80 3.29 3.62
N ASP A 122 16.93 3.67 4.22
CA ASP A 122 16.99 3.85 5.66
C ASP A 122 16.43 5.23 6.02
N VAL A 123 15.36 5.22 6.82
CA VAL A 123 14.56 6.39 7.14
C VAL A 123 14.87 6.80 8.56
N ALA A 124 15.67 7.86 8.71
CA ALA A 124 16.08 8.43 10.00
C ALA A 124 15.73 9.93 10.04
N ASN A 125 15.74 10.54 11.22
CA ASN A 125 15.45 11.98 11.37
C ASN A 125 16.41 12.83 10.55
N GLU A 126 17.67 12.40 10.49
CA GLU A 126 18.76 13.11 9.83
C GLU A 126 18.71 12.97 8.30
N THR A 127 18.08 11.89 7.80
CA THR A 127 18.09 11.54 6.37
C THR A 127 16.75 11.79 5.67
N VAL A 128 15.65 11.90 6.42
CA VAL A 128 14.29 11.92 5.86
C VAL A 128 14.06 13.07 4.88
N ALA A 129 14.57 14.28 5.17
CA ALA A 129 14.41 15.43 4.28
C ALA A 129 15.13 15.21 2.94
N GLY A 130 16.41 14.82 2.99
CA GLY A 130 17.19 14.52 1.79
C GLY A 130 16.65 13.34 0.98
N LEU A 131 16.08 12.33 1.65
CA LEU A 131 15.39 11.22 1.00
C LEU A 131 14.15 11.70 0.25
N LEU A 132 13.28 12.50 0.89
CA LEU A 132 12.07 13.04 0.27
C LEU A 132 12.41 13.94 -0.92
N ASP A 133 13.44 14.79 -0.81
CA ASP A 133 13.91 15.63 -1.91
C ASP A 133 14.50 14.80 -3.06
N SER A 134 15.21 13.72 -2.75
CA SER A 134 15.73 12.78 -3.75
C SER A 134 14.58 12.12 -4.52
N VAL A 135 13.58 11.59 -3.82
CA VAL A 135 12.39 10.98 -4.42
C VAL A 135 11.59 12.01 -5.23
N ALA A 136 11.42 13.23 -4.72
CA ALA A 136 10.74 14.31 -5.43
C ALA A 136 11.43 14.63 -6.76
N ARG A 137 12.77 14.67 -6.80
CA ARG A 137 13.52 14.87 -8.06
C ARG A 137 13.35 13.74 -9.05
N CYS A 138 13.27 12.48 -8.61
CA CYS A 138 12.93 11.35 -9.49
C CYS A 138 11.54 11.55 -10.10
N LEU A 139 10.55 11.91 -9.28
CA LEU A 139 9.17 12.12 -9.72
C LEU A 139 9.02 13.30 -10.69
N ALA A 140 9.73 14.41 -10.44
CA ALA A 140 9.65 15.63 -11.26
C ALA A 140 10.20 15.47 -12.68
N ARG A 141 11.00 14.43 -12.96
CA ARG A 141 11.50 14.13 -14.32
C ARG A 141 10.44 13.55 -15.25
N ARG A 142 9.24 13.29 -14.74
CA ARG A 142 8.14 12.69 -15.49
C ARG A 142 7.07 13.75 -15.75
N GLU A 143 6.81 14.03 -17.02
CA GLU A 143 5.54 14.62 -17.43
C GLU A 143 4.51 13.48 -17.54
N TYR A 144 3.26 13.71 -17.14
CA TYR A 144 2.12 12.77 -17.04
C TYR A 144 1.79 12.19 -15.65
N GLY A 145 0.48 12.16 -15.35
CA GLY A 145 -0.13 12.08 -14.02
C GLY A 145 -0.04 10.75 -13.26
N ALA A 146 1.16 10.36 -12.82
CA ALA A 146 1.38 9.31 -11.82
C ALA A 146 2.75 9.45 -11.09
N PRO A 147 2.93 8.95 -9.85
CA PRO A 147 2.01 8.74 -8.74
C PRO A 147 2.26 9.72 -7.57
N THR A 148 1.19 10.06 -6.87
CA THR A 148 1.16 10.90 -5.65
C THR A 148 1.76 10.20 -4.42
N THR A 149 2.32 8.99 -4.58
CA THR A 149 2.77 8.15 -3.47
C THR A 149 3.95 7.26 -3.85
N VAL A 150 4.94 7.17 -2.95
CA VAL A 150 6.04 6.20 -2.97
C VAL A 150 6.05 5.44 -1.64
N LEU A 151 6.26 4.13 -1.71
CA LEU A 151 6.30 3.24 -0.55
C LEU A 151 7.77 2.92 -0.26
N ILE A 152 8.17 3.01 1.01
CA ILE A 152 9.57 2.93 1.43
C ILE A 152 9.69 1.82 2.47
N ALA A 153 10.29 0.71 2.04
CA ALA A 153 10.57 -0.42 2.90
C ALA A 153 11.95 -0.28 3.57
N HIS A 154 12.07 -0.88 4.75
CA HIS A 154 13.36 -1.00 5.42
C HIS A 154 14.33 -1.87 4.58
N PRO A 155 15.63 -1.51 4.46
CA PRO A 155 16.59 -2.24 3.62
C PRO A 155 16.70 -3.73 3.94
N GLU A 156 16.63 -4.11 5.22
CA GLU A 156 16.61 -5.53 5.63
C GLU A 156 15.43 -6.33 5.07
N VAL A 157 14.26 -5.71 4.92
CA VAL A 157 13.08 -6.36 4.32
C VAL A 157 13.32 -6.54 2.82
N ALA A 158 13.91 -5.52 2.18
CA ALA A 158 14.27 -5.58 0.76
C ALA A 158 15.28 -6.69 0.46
N ALA A 159 16.28 -6.88 1.33
CA ALA A 159 17.30 -7.93 1.20
C ALA A 159 16.74 -9.37 1.29
N ARG A 160 15.54 -9.55 1.87
CA ARG A 160 14.90 -10.86 2.08
C ARG A 160 13.69 -11.08 1.17
N LEU A 161 13.55 -10.28 0.11
CA LEU A 161 12.40 -10.40 -0.77
C LEU A 161 12.39 -11.76 -1.47
N PRO A 162 11.20 -12.40 -1.59
CA PRO A 162 11.08 -13.64 -2.33
C PRO A 162 11.61 -13.51 -3.77
N ASP A 163 12.28 -14.56 -4.22
CA ASP A 163 12.81 -14.66 -5.58
C ASP A 163 11.74 -14.39 -6.63
N ARG A 164 12.17 -13.73 -7.69
CA ARG A 164 11.32 -13.43 -8.84
C ARG A 164 11.29 -14.66 -9.74
N ASP A 165 10.10 -15.08 -10.19
CA ASP A 165 9.98 -16.09 -11.25
C ASP A 165 10.69 -15.56 -12.51
N PRO A 166 11.82 -16.13 -12.93
CA PRO A 166 12.60 -15.60 -14.05
C PRO A 166 11.87 -15.75 -15.39
N GLY A 167 10.88 -16.67 -15.48
CA GLY A 167 10.10 -16.88 -16.70
C GLY A 167 8.90 -15.93 -16.85
N ALA A 168 8.61 -15.11 -15.84
CA ALA A 168 7.48 -14.17 -15.86
C ALA A 168 7.93 -12.77 -16.33
N PRO A 169 7.07 -12.02 -17.04
CA PRO A 169 7.34 -10.63 -17.38
C PRO A 169 7.64 -9.76 -16.16
N THR A 170 8.48 -8.73 -16.32
CA THR A 170 8.91 -7.86 -15.22
C THR A 170 7.74 -7.25 -14.45
N LEU A 171 6.72 -6.74 -15.15
CA LEU A 171 5.54 -6.16 -14.49
C LEU A 171 4.78 -7.17 -13.62
N LEU A 172 4.74 -8.45 -14.00
CA LEU A 172 4.13 -9.49 -13.15
C LEU A 172 4.98 -9.82 -11.93
N ARG A 173 6.31 -9.80 -12.08
CA ARG A 173 7.25 -10.02 -10.97
C ARG A 173 7.16 -8.90 -9.93
N LEU A 174 7.05 -7.65 -10.38
CA LEU A 174 6.96 -6.47 -9.51
C LEU A 174 5.61 -6.37 -8.79
N THR A 175 4.53 -6.81 -9.42
CA THR A 175 3.17 -6.82 -8.83
C THR A 175 2.82 -8.15 -8.14
N ALA A 176 3.82 -9.02 -7.92
CA ALA A 176 3.61 -10.33 -7.34
C ALA A 176 3.13 -10.22 -5.88
N ARG A 177 1.96 -10.78 -5.58
CA ARG A 177 1.33 -10.73 -4.24
C ARG A 177 2.25 -11.16 -3.10
N ARG A 178 3.05 -12.21 -3.29
CA ARG A 178 3.99 -12.69 -2.25
C ARG A 178 5.06 -11.65 -1.94
N ARG A 179 5.51 -10.91 -2.94
CA ARG A 179 6.51 -9.85 -2.81
C ARG A 179 5.92 -8.64 -2.09
N LEU A 180 4.73 -8.19 -2.51
CA LEU A 180 4.01 -7.11 -1.84
C LEU A 180 3.67 -7.46 -0.38
N ALA A 181 3.27 -8.70 -0.12
CA ALA A 181 3.02 -9.18 1.24
C ALA A 181 4.30 -9.20 2.10
N ALA A 182 5.45 -9.58 1.53
CA ALA A 182 6.72 -9.54 2.24
C ALA A 182 7.14 -8.09 2.60
N LEU A 183 6.93 -7.14 1.68
CA LEU A 183 7.22 -5.72 1.90
C LEU A 183 6.32 -5.08 2.97
N SER A 184 5.03 -5.43 2.98
CA SER A 184 4.01 -4.79 3.83
C SER A 184 3.70 -5.50 5.14
N GLY A 185 4.04 -6.80 5.26
CA GLY A 185 3.57 -7.65 6.35
C GLY A 185 4.58 -7.88 7.48
N GLY A 186 5.89 -7.72 7.24
CA GLY A 186 6.92 -8.13 8.20
C GLY A 186 7.33 -7.06 9.22
N ARG A 187 7.30 -5.79 8.82
CA ARG A 187 7.72 -4.64 9.64
C ARG A 187 6.95 -3.39 9.22
N PRO A 188 6.90 -2.34 10.08
CA PRO A 188 6.45 -1.02 9.65
C PRO A 188 7.25 -0.52 8.45
N TYR A 189 6.57 0.20 7.55
CA TYR A 189 7.15 0.83 6.38
C TYR A 189 6.61 2.24 6.24
N HIS A 190 7.22 3.07 5.40
CA HIS A 190 6.76 4.44 5.21
C HIS A 190 6.03 4.61 3.88
N ARG A 191 5.09 5.54 3.88
CA ARG A 191 4.40 6.03 2.69
C ARG A 191 4.72 7.51 2.55
N ALA A 192 5.44 7.87 1.50
CA ALA A 192 5.68 9.26 1.13
C ALA A 192 4.60 9.69 0.13
N TRP A 193 3.94 10.83 0.36
CA TRP A 193 3.07 11.48 -0.60
C TRP A 193 3.67 12.81 -1.05
N PHE A 194 3.37 13.19 -2.29
CA PHE A 194 3.86 14.43 -2.89
C PHE A 194 2.71 15.15 -3.60
N GLU A 195 2.66 16.48 -3.51
CA GLU A 195 1.58 17.25 -4.11
C GLU A 195 1.93 17.69 -5.53
N TRP A 196 0.90 17.70 -6.39
CA TRP A 196 1.02 18.09 -7.79
C TRP A 196 0.01 19.20 -8.09
N ARG A 197 0.43 20.15 -8.93
CA ARG A 197 -0.42 21.22 -9.44
C ARG A 197 -0.12 21.45 -10.90
N ASP A 198 -1.16 21.47 -11.74
CA ASP A 198 -1.05 21.71 -13.18
C ASP A 198 -0.01 20.82 -13.88
N GLY A 199 0.09 19.55 -13.44
CA GLY A 199 1.03 18.57 -13.97
C GLY A 199 2.48 18.69 -13.46
N GLN A 200 2.76 19.62 -12.54
CA GLN A 200 4.07 19.82 -11.94
C GLN A 200 4.08 19.44 -10.46
N LEU A 201 5.19 18.86 -10.01
CA LEU A 201 5.40 18.54 -8.61
C LEU A 201 5.64 19.83 -7.82
N LEU A 202 4.89 20.03 -6.73
CA LEU A 202 5.07 21.18 -5.85
C LEU A 202 6.33 21.01 -4.99
N PRO A 203 7.28 21.97 -5.00
CA PRO A 203 8.49 21.90 -4.19
C PRO A 203 8.18 21.80 -2.70
N GLY A 204 8.93 20.98 -1.96
CA GLY A 204 8.83 20.89 -0.50
C GLY A 204 7.55 20.24 0.04
N THR A 205 6.74 19.60 -0.83
CA THR A 205 5.47 18.94 -0.43
C THR A 205 5.63 17.44 -0.15
N GLY A 206 6.86 16.98 0.10
CA GLY A 206 7.11 15.61 0.50
C GLY A 206 6.63 15.37 1.92
N HIS A 207 5.65 14.49 2.09
CA HIS A 207 5.09 14.17 3.39
C HIS A 207 5.15 12.68 3.66
N LEU A 208 5.61 12.33 4.86
CA LEU A 208 5.82 10.94 5.24
C LEU A 208 4.78 10.47 6.25
N THR A 209 4.27 9.27 6.06
CA THR A 209 3.41 8.56 7.01
C THR A 209 4.03 7.22 7.34
N LEU A 210 4.04 6.85 8.63
CA LEU A 210 4.40 5.51 9.07
C LEU A 210 3.20 4.58 8.95
N VAL A 211 3.35 3.50 8.18
CA VAL A 211 2.34 2.46 8.04
C VAL A 211 2.75 1.25 8.87
N ARG A 212 1.88 0.89 9.82
CA ARG A 212 2.07 -0.26 10.70
C ARG A 212 1.17 -1.43 10.30
N PRO A 213 1.69 -2.67 10.32
CA PRO A 213 0.88 -3.88 10.32
C PRO A 213 -0.22 -3.82 11.38
N PHE A 214 -1.29 -4.60 11.20
CA PHE A 214 -2.46 -4.55 12.06
C PHE A 214 -2.11 -4.80 13.54
N GLU A 215 -1.35 -5.86 13.83
CA GLU A 215 -0.96 -6.20 15.20
C GLU A 215 -0.10 -5.11 15.86
N ASP A 216 0.86 -4.55 15.12
CA ASP A 216 1.69 -3.42 15.59
C ASP A 216 0.85 -2.18 15.89
N ARG A 217 -0.16 -1.91 15.07
CA ARG A 217 -1.09 -0.80 15.26
C ARG A 217 -1.94 -0.99 16.51
N GLN A 218 -2.44 -2.21 16.77
CA GLN A 218 -3.20 -2.52 17.97
C GLN A 218 -2.33 -2.39 19.23
N ARG A 219 -1.09 -2.88 19.20
CA ARG A 219 -0.14 -2.73 20.32
C ARG A 219 0.19 -1.27 20.60
N TYR A 220 0.49 -0.51 19.55
CA TYR A 220 0.77 0.91 19.67
C TYR A 220 -0.44 1.68 20.24
N ALA A 221 -1.66 1.43 19.74
CA ALA A 221 -2.86 2.08 20.24
C ALA A 221 -3.07 1.80 21.74
N ALA A 222 -2.93 0.53 22.17
CA ALA A 222 -3.03 0.17 23.58
C ALA A 222 -1.97 0.85 24.46
N ALA A 223 -0.73 0.95 23.97
CA ALA A 223 0.35 1.63 24.69
C ALA A 223 0.11 3.14 24.85
N VAL A 224 -0.44 3.79 23.81
CA VAL A 224 -0.86 5.18 23.86
C VAL A 224 -1.99 5.37 24.86
N GLU A 225 -3.03 4.52 24.81
CA GLU A 225 -4.16 4.59 25.74
C GLU A 225 -3.71 4.45 27.19
N ALA A 226 -2.81 3.49 27.47
CA ALA A 226 -2.24 3.30 28.79
C ALA A 226 -1.42 4.52 29.25
N SER A 227 -0.57 5.06 28.37
CA SER A 227 0.24 6.25 28.68
C SER A 227 -0.62 7.49 28.92
N ALA A 228 -1.66 7.69 28.11
CA ALA A 228 -2.62 8.77 28.28
C ALA A 228 -3.44 8.62 29.57
N ALA A 229 -3.86 7.40 29.92
CA ALA A 229 -4.57 7.13 31.16
C ALA A 229 -3.69 7.42 32.38
N ALA A 230 -2.41 7.01 32.36
CA ALA A 230 -1.46 7.30 33.42
C ALA A 230 -1.23 8.81 33.59
N TRP A 231 -1.12 9.55 32.49
CA TRP A 231 -1.01 11.01 32.54
C TRP A 231 -2.29 11.67 33.08
N LEU A 232 -3.46 11.26 32.60
CA LEU A 232 -4.75 11.76 33.08
C LEU A 232 -4.96 11.48 34.55
N ALA A 233 -4.58 10.31 35.07
CA ALA A 233 -4.73 10.00 36.49
C ALA A 233 -4.03 11.02 37.41
N GLY A 234 -2.96 11.68 36.93
CA GLY A 234 -2.30 12.78 37.65
C GLY A 234 -2.91 14.16 37.43
N ALA A 235 -3.47 14.42 36.24
CA ALA A 235 -4.01 15.74 35.86
C ALA A 235 -5.51 15.91 36.18
N ASP A 236 -6.27 14.84 36.02
CA ASP A 236 -7.72 14.74 36.22
C ASP A 236 -8.10 13.30 36.61
N PRO A 237 -8.13 12.97 37.92
CA PRO A 237 -8.32 11.60 38.39
C PRO A 237 -9.66 10.96 38.05
N SER A 238 -10.70 11.75 37.73
CA SER A 238 -12.00 11.20 37.31
C SER A 238 -12.03 10.85 35.82
N ALA A 239 -11.04 11.33 35.05
CA ALA A 239 -10.99 11.14 33.63
C ALA A 239 -10.74 9.68 33.23
N THR A 240 -11.49 9.19 32.23
CA THR A 240 -11.31 7.85 31.65
C THR A 240 -11.04 7.94 30.16
N VAL A 241 -9.95 7.31 29.71
CA VAL A 241 -9.62 7.16 28.28
C VAL A 241 -10.66 6.24 27.62
N CYS A 242 -11.25 6.69 26.52
CA CYS A 242 -12.21 5.92 25.76
C CYS A 242 -11.56 5.21 24.56
N SER A 243 -10.69 5.91 23.84
CA SER A 243 -9.90 5.32 22.75
C SER A 243 -8.77 6.23 22.28
N ALA A 244 -7.68 5.61 21.83
CA ALA A 244 -6.72 6.21 20.91
C ALA A 244 -7.24 6.07 19.47
N GLY A 245 -8.43 6.59 19.21
CA GLY A 245 -9.03 6.62 17.88
C GLY A 245 -8.59 7.85 17.11
N GLY A 246 -7.79 7.69 16.05
CA GLY A 246 -7.40 8.83 15.22
C GLY A 246 -6.38 8.55 14.13
N VAL A 247 -6.20 9.57 13.27
CA VAL A 247 -5.11 9.66 12.30
C VAL A 247 -3.84 10.04 13.06
N TRP A 248 -2.88 9.13 13.12
CA TRP A 248 -1.55 9.42 13.65
C TRP A 248 -0.67 9.96 12.53
N ARG A 249 -0.02 11.11 12.77
CA ARG A 249 0.91 11.72 11.81
C ARG A 249 2.31 11.75 12.38
N LEU A 250 3.30 11.53 11.54
CA LEU A 250 4.67 11.86 11.91
C LEU A 250 4.77 13.37 12.12
N LEU A 251 5.53 13.80 13.12
CA LEU A 251 5.87 15.21 13.23
C LEU A 251 6.68 15.65 12.00
N PRO A 252 6.48 16.88 11.48
CA PRO A 252 7.25 17.38 10.34
C PRO A 252 8.76 17.23 10.57
N GLY A 253 9.45 16.63 9.60
CA GLY A 253 10.90 16.39 9.66
C GLY A 253 11.34 15.31 10.66
N ARG A 254 10.40 14.53 11.22
CA ARG A 254 10.68 13.49 12.22
C ARG A 254 10.09 12.15 11.79
N VAL A 255 10.78 11.07 12.16
CA VAL A 255 10.37 9.69 11.88
C VAL A 255 10.22 8.88 13.17
N ASP A 256 10.63 9.46 14.30
CA ASP A 256 10.63 8.86 15.64
C ASP A 256 9.50 9.39 16.54
N ARG A 257 8.71 10.35 16.06
CA ARG A 257 7.65 11.00 16.83
C ARG A 257 6.36 11.08 16.05
N LEU A 258 5.28 10.69 16.71
CA LEU A 258 3.94 10.74 16.19
C LEU A 258 3.12 11.76 16.97
N THR A 259 2.21 12.45 16.30
CA THR A 259 1.20 13.30 16.91
C THR A 259 -0.19 12.80 16.55
N GLY A 260 -1.11 12.94 17.49
CA GLY A 260 -2.47 12.45 17.36
C GLY A 260 -3.38 12.89 18.49
N PHE A 261 -4.60 12.36 18.49
CA PHE A 261 -5.59 12.63 19.52
C PHE A 261 -5.97 11.36 20.28
N VAL A 262 -6.13 11.49 21.60
CA VAL A 262 -6.69 10.45 22.47
C VAL A 262 -7.98 10.98 23.07
N VAL A 263 -9.09 10.28 22.89
CA VAL A 263 -10.40 10.75 23.36
C VAL A 263 -10.66 10.24 24.77
N TYR A 264 -11.11 11.13 25.66
CA TYR A 264 -11.41 10.83 27.06
C TYR A 264 -12.72 11.53 27.52
N ARG A 265 -13.11 11.31 28.78
CA ARG A 265 -14.28 11.94 29.43
C ARG A 265 -14.02 12.12 30.92
N ASP A 266 -14.75 13.03 31.56
CA ASP A 266 -14.57 13.39 32.98
C ASP A 266 -15.25 12.40 33.96
N GLU A 267 -16.31 11.69 33.56
CA GLU A 267 -17.03 10.71 34.41
C GLU A 267 -17.65 9.54 33.59
N PRO A 268 -17.92 8.38 34.22
CA PRO A 268 -18.69 7.31 33.60
C PRO A 268 -20.20 7.62 33.50
N GLU A 269 -20.65 8.13 32.35
CA GLU A 269 -22.09 8.24 32.05
C GLU A 269 -22.79 6.86 31.98
N PRO A 270 -24.04 6.73 32.49
CA PRO A 270 -24.84 5.52 32.37
C PRO A 270 -25.35 5.33 30.92
N GLY A 271 -25.01 4.20 30.30
CA GLY A 271 -25.50 3.81 28.98
C GLY A 271 -24.66 2.70 28.33
N PRO A 272 -25.17 2.01 27.29
CA PRO A 272 -24.47 0.88 26.67
C PRO A 272 -23.37 1.27 25.66
N VAL A 273 -23.33 2.54 25.23
CA VAL A 273 -22.38 3.02 24.21
C VAL A 273 -21.66 4.25 24.73
N PHE A 274 -20.34 4.10 24.86
CA PHE A 274 -19.45 5.05 25.51
C PHE A 274 -18.66 5.83 24.46
N LEU A 275 -18.94 7.13 24.32
CA LEU A 275 -18.28 8.01 23.37
C LEU A 275 -17.59 9.14 24.15
N GLY A 276 -16.27 9.26 24.05
CA GLY A 276 -15.54 10.31 24.77
C GLY A 276 -15.91 11.73 24.30
N LYS A 277 -15.83 12.70 25.22
CA LYS A 277 -16.29 14.09 25.10
C LYS A 277 -15.14 15.09 24.92
N HIS A 278 -13.97 14.74 25.44
CA HIS A 278 -12.76 15.53 25.44
C HIS A 278 -11.67 14.81 24.65
N ALA A 279 -10.64 15.53 24.24
CA ALA A 279 -9.48 14.93 23.60
C ALA A 279 -8.19 15.48 24.20
N LEU A 280 -7.16 14.63 24.23
CA LEU A 280 -5.79 15.06 24.41
C LEU A 280 -5.13 15.13 23.04
N ARG A 281 -4.54 16.27 22.68
CA ARG A 281 -3.53 16.31 21.63
C ARG A 281 -2.22 15.85 22.24
N VAL A 282 -1.69 14.74 21.73
CA VAL A 282 -0.51 14.09 22.29
C VAL A 282 0.59 13.95 21.26
N THR A 283 1.83 14.02 21.73
CA THR A 283 3.00 13.53 20.99
C THR A 283 3.50 12.27 21.66
N THR A 284 3.89 11.28 20.86
CA THR A 284 4.37 9.98 21.32
C THR A 284 5.65 9.58 20.59
N ASP A 285 6.41 8.68 21.19
CA ASP A 285 7.44 7.93 20.48
C ASP A 285 6.81 6.78 19.64
N LEU A 286 7.66 5.94 19.04
CA LEU A 286 7.20 4.83 18.21
C LEU A 286 6.63 3.65 19.02
N ASP A 287 6.86 3.61 20.32
CA ASP A 287 6.37 2.57 21.24
C ASP A 287 5.06 2.98 21.91
N GLY A 288 4.63 4.23 21.73
CA GLY A 288 3.37 4.76 22.24
C GLY A 288 3.49 5.46 23.59
N ALA A 289 4.71 5.69 24.09
CA ALA A 289 4.91 6.49 25.29
C ALA A 289 4.72 7.98 24.96
N LEU A 290 4.07 8.70 25.86
CA LEU A 290 3.89 10.15 25.72
C LEU A 290 5.23 10.88 25.83
N VAL A 291 5.43 11.87 24.96
CA VAL A 291 6.60 12.74 24.94
C VAL A 291 6.14 14.19 25.10
N GLY A 292 6.66 14.87 26.12
CA GLY A 292 6.25 16.23 26.46
C GLY A 292 4.90 16.28 27.18
N THR A 293 4.30 17.47 27.24
CA THR A 293 3.03 17.70 27.93
C THR A 293 1.87 17.66 26.93
N PRO A 294 0.90 16.74 27.11
CA PRO A 294 -0.35 16.74 26.36
C PRO A 294 -1.12 18.06 26.49
N GLU A 295 -1.82 18.44 25.43
CA GLU A 295 -2.77 19.55 25.47
C GLU A 295 -4.19 19.01 25.59
N ILE A 296 -4.95 19.61 26.51
CA ILE A 296 -6.34 19.27 26.75
C ILE A 296 -7.25 20.08 25.81
N LEU A 297 -8.07 19.37 25.03
CA LEU A 297 -9.14 19.92 24.20
C LEU A 297 -10.49 19.53 24.79
N ARG A 298 -11.21 20.51 25.34
CA ARG A 298 -12.53 20.28 25.96
C ARG A 298 -13.64 20.34 24.91
N ASP A 299 -14.75 19.67 25.24
CA ASP A 299 -16.00 19.65 24.48
C ASP A 299 -15.86 19.43 22.95
N VAL A 300 -14.96 18.52 22.54
CA VAL A 300 -14.73 18.17 21.13
C VAL A 300 -15.85 17.31 20.54
N ARG A 301 -16.82 16.89 21.36
CA ARG A 301 -18.02 16.18 20.93
C ARG A 301 -19.22 16.63 21.77
N GLU A 302 -20.33 16.86 21.07
CA GLU A 302 -21.64 17.13 21.66
C GLU A 302 -22.52 15.88 21.54
N GLY A 303 -22.96 15.32 22.68
CA GLY A 303 -23.76 14.10 22.75
C GLY A 303 -23.15 12.93 21.97
N ARG A 304 -23.91 12.34 21.03
CA ARG A 304 -23.43 11.29 20.12
C ARG A 304 -22.97 11.82 18.76
N GLY A 305 -22.72 13.11 18.65
CA GLY A 305 -22.32 13.78 17.41
C GLY A 305 -20.90 13.42 16.93
N PRO A 306 -20.51 13.96 15.76
CA PRO A 306 -19.17 13.77 15.23
C PRO A 306 -18.10 14.41 16.14
N LEU A 307 -16.89 13.87 16.12
CA LEU A 307 -15.73 14.49 16.75
C LEU A 307 -15.31 15.73 15.95
N ARG A 308 -15.16 16.86 16.65
CA ARG A 308 -14.67 18.13 16.12
C ARG A 308 -13.25 18.35 16.63
N LEU A 309 -12.29 17.77 15.92
CA LEU A 309 -10.87 17.88 16.24
C LEU A 309 -10.20 18.93 15.34
N PRO A 310 -9.23 19.71 15.85
CA PRO A 310 -8.43 20.59 15.02
C PRO A 310 -7.53 19.79 14.07
N ALA A 311 -6.94 20.48 13.08
CA ALA A 311 -5.93 19.88 12.21
C ALA A 311 -4.67 19.50 13.02
N LEU A 312 -4.04 18.39 12.64
CA LEU A 312 -2.73 17.95 13.11
C LEU A 312 -1.60 18.51 12.25
#